data_AF-A0A0S8CVT7-F1
#
_entry.id   AF-A0A0S8CVT7-F1
#
_cell.length_a   1.000
_cell.length_b   1.000
_cell.length_c   1.000
_cell.angle_alpha   90.00
_cell.angle_beta   90.00
_cell.angle_gamma   90.00
#
_symmetry.space_group_name_H-M   'P 1'
#
loop_
_entity.id
_entity.type
_entity.pdbx_description
1 polymer ?
#
loop_
_entity_poly.entity_id
_entity_poly.type
_entity_poly.pdbx_seq_one_letter_code
_entity_poly.pdbx_strand_id
1 'polypeptide(L)'
;MSGPIASAEPYRAIVQTAQDAIILGDQDGRILSWNGDVQNMLGYTAEEVVGKPLPLLMLHRYRQTHQQGLERVRYTGEMRVVGKTVELHGLKKGGDDFPVEIPLSRSVETEEGFYCGIIRDITARKLAEQSLKENVDRLRKIFATSNDAIFVFDPL
;
A
#
# COMPACT_ATOMS: atom_id res chain seq x y z
N MET A 1 29.66 -24.46 4.11
CA MET A 1 28.64 -25.06 5.01
C MET A 1 27.33 -24.35 4.73
N SER A 2 26.48 -24.95 3.90
CA SER A 2 25.15 -24.42 3.60
C SER A 2 24.29 -24.58 4.86
N GLY A 3 23.80 -23.45 5.39
CA GLY A 3 22.84 -23.45 6.49
C GLY A 3 21.58 -24.23 6.11
N PRO A 4 20.83 -24.74 7.10
CA PRO A 4 19.63 -25.50 6.81
C PRO A 4 18.65 -24.61 6.05
N ILE A 5 18.14 -25.12 4.93
CA ILE A 5 16.94 -24.60 4.25
C ILE A 5 15.79 -24.84 5.24
N ALA A 6 15.67 -23.96 6.24
CA ALA A 6 14.59 -23.97 7.20
C ALA A 6 13.31 -23.56 6.45
N SER A 7 12.64 -24.58 5.92
CA SER A 7 11.25 -24.64 5.46
C SER A 7 10.67 -23.35 4.89
N ALA A 8 10.46 -23.30 3.57
CA ALA A 8 9.68 -22.25 2.92
C ALA A 8 8.21 -22.19 3.42
N GLU A 9 7.72 -23.27 4.07
CA GLU A 9 6.34 -23.43 4.54
C GLU A 9 5.85 -22.34 5.52
N PRO A 10 6.50 -22.08 6.68
CA PRO A 10 6.08 -21.03 7.60
C PRO A 10 6.14 -19.62 6.99
N TYR A 11 7.17 -19.32 6.18
CA TYR A 11 7.26 -18.02 5.50
C TYR A 11 6.14 -17.85 4.47
N ARG A 12 5.86 -18.90 3.69
CA ARG A 12 4.75 -18.92 2.74
C ARG A 12 3.41 -18.73 3.45
N ALA A 13 3.21 -19.38 4.59
CA ALA A 13 2.00 -19.21 5.38
C ALA A 13 1.83 -17.76 5.85
N ILE A 14 2.89 -17.13 6.39
CA ILE A 14 2.86 -15.72 6.84
C ILE A 14 2.51 -14.78 5.67
N VAL A 15 3.14 -14.96 4.50
CA VAL A 15 2.86 -14.15 3.32
C VAL A 15 1.43 -14.34 2.85
N GLN A 16 0.93 -15.58 2.85
CA GLN A 16 -0.44 -15.90 2.42
C GLN A 16 -1.52 -15.40 3.38
N THR A 17 -1.24 -15.27 4.68
CA THR A 17 -2.18 -14.76 5.68
C THR A 17 -2.04 -13.26 5.97
N ALA A 18 -1.11 -12.57 5.31
CA ALA A 18 -0.94 -11.14 5.46
C ALA A 18 -2.11 -10.38 4.82
N GLN A 19 -2.73 -9.47 5.59
CA GLN A 19 -3.79 -8.58 5.09
C GLN A 19 -3.28 -7.54 4.09
N ASP A 20 -2.00 -7.18 4.19
CA ASP A 20 -1.35 -6.31 3.22
C ASP A 20 -1.11 -7.09 1.93
N ALA A 21 -1.28 -6.44 0.80
CA ALA A 21 -0.90 -7.00 -0.48
C ALA A 21 0.62 -7.04 -0.60
N ILE A 22 1.17 -8.24 -0.78
CA ILE A 22 2.60 -8.45 -0.98
C ILE A 22 2.79 -8.85 -2.43
N ILE A 23 3.64 -8.12 -3.16
CA ILE A 23 3.91 -8.32 -4.59
C ILE A 23 5.41 -8.52 -4.79
N LEU A 24 5.78 -9.59 -5.46
CA LEU A 24 7.14 -9.82 -5.95
C LEU A 24 7.21 -9.44 -7.42
N GLY A 25 8.22 -8.67 -7.80
CA GLY A 25 8.50 -8.35 -9.20
C GLY A 25 9.95 -8.54 -9.62
N ASP A 26 10.17 -8.62 -10.93
CA ASP A 26 11.49 -8.74 -11.55
C ASP A 26 12.17 -7.39 -11.80
N GLN A 27 13.44 -7.40 -12.24
CA GLN A 27 14.18 -6.18 -12.55
C GLN A 27 13.52 -5.29 -13.63
N ASP A 28 12.59 -5.83 -14.43
CA ASP A 28 11.88 -5.12 -15.49
C ASP A 28 10.53 -4.55 -15.01
N GLY A 29 10.22 -4.70 -13.71
CA GLY A 29 8.99 -4.17 -13.13
C GLY A 29 7.77 -5.06 -13.40
N ARG A 30 7.95 -6.32 -13.80
CA ARG A 30 6.84 -7.27 -14.01
C ARG A 30 6.53 -8.02 -12.74
N ILE A 31 5.26 -8.33 -12.54
CA ILE A 31 4.77 -9.08 -11.39
C ILE A 31 5.13 -10.56 -11.57
N LEU A 32 5.89 -11.13 -10.64
CA LEU A 32 6.23 -12.55 -10.59
C LEU A 32 5.23 -13.33 -9.75
N SER A 33 4.85 -12.77 -8.59
CA SER A 33 3.88 -13.38 -7.69
C SER A 33 3.26 -12.35 -6.76
N TRP A 34 2.19 -12.76 -6.08
CA TRP A 34 1.55 -11.98 -5.03
C TRP A 34 0.86 -12.90 -3.99
N ASN A 35 0.43 -12.37 -2.85
CA ASN A 35 -0.35 -13.16 -1.87
C ASN A 35 -1.87 -13.18 -2.21
N GLY A 36 -2.62 -14.09 -1.57
CA GLY A 36 -4.04 -14.32 -1.90
C GLY A 36 -4.96 -13.13 -1.66
N ASP A 37 -4.67 -12.32 -0.63
CA ASP A 37 -5.51 -11.17 -0.26
C ASP A 37 -5.50 -10.05 -1.31
N VAL A 38 -4.50 -10.02 -2.20
CA VAL A 38 -4.45 -9.01 -3.27
C VAL A 38 -5.63 -9.12 -4.23
N GLN A 39 -6.14 -10.33 -4.48
CA GLN A 39 -7.27 -10.54 -5.40
C GLN A 39 -8.53 -9.84 -4.88
N ASN A 40 -8.80 -9.90 -3.58
CA ASN A 40 -9.94 -9.20 -2.96
C ASN A 40 -9.76 -7.68 -2.99
N MET A 41 -8.52 -7.20 -2.82
CA MET A 41 -8.19 -5.77 -2.80
C MET A 41 -8.23 -5.13 -4.19
N LEU A 42 -7.66 -5.77 -5.21
CA LEU A 42 -7.47 -5.22 -6.56
C LEU A 42 -8.46 -5.73 -7.61
N GLY A 43 -9.14 -6.85 -7.34
CA GLY A 43 -10.13 -7.46 -8.23
C GLY A 43 -9.54 -8.19 -9.44
N TYR A 44 -8.24 -8.46 -9.46
CA TYR A 44 -7.59 -9.29 -10.47
C TYR A 44 -7.29 -10.69 -9.92
N THR A 45 -7.28 -11.72 -10.77
CA THR A 45 -6.76 -13.04 -10.39
C THR A 45 -5.25 -13.09 -10.63
N ALA A 46 -4.55 -14.06 -10.01
CA ALA A 46 -3.11 -14.24 -10.19
C ALA A 46 -2.75 -14.43 -11.67
N GLU A 47 -3.55 -15.21 -12.39
CA GLU A 47 -3.36 -15.53 -13.82
C GLU A 47 -3.45 -14.28 -14.70
N GLU A 48 -4.18 -13.25 -14.28
CA GLU A 48 -4.35 -12.02 -15.05
C GLU A 48 -3.18 -11.05 -14.91
N VAL A 49 -2.47 -11.11 -13.76
CA VAL A 49 -1.45 -10.12 -13.40
C VAL A 49 -0.02 -10.66 -13.47
N VAL A 50 0.18 -11.97 -13.29
CA VAL A 50 1.53 -12.55 -13.37
C VAL A 50 2.11 -12.34 -14.78
N GLY A 51 3.35 -11.86 -14.84
CA GLY A 51 4.05 -11.44 -16.05
C GLY A 51 3.66 -10.06 -16.59
N LYS A 52 2.63 -9.41 -16.03
CA LYS A 52 2.21 -8.06 -16.41
C LYS A 52 3.05 -6.99 -15.69
N PRO A 53 3.19 -5.79 -16.28
CA PRO A 53 3.88 -4.68 -15.64
C PRO A 53 3.09 -4.16 -14.43
N LEU A 54 3.77 -3.93 -13.29
CA LEU A 54 3.20 -3.37 -12.06
C LEU A 54 2.39 -2.06 -12.27
N PRO A 55 2.78 -1.14 -13.19
CA PRO A 55 1.98 0.03 -13.56
C PRO A 55 0.51 -0.21 -13.94
N LEU A 56 0.11 -1.46 -14.23
CA LEU A 56 -1.30 -1.85 -14.38
C LEU A 56 -2.13 -1.51 -13.13
N LEU A 57 -1.54 -1.64 -11.95
CA LEU A 57 -2.19 -1.46 -10.63
C LEU A 57 -2.13 -0.01 -10.12
N MET A 58 -1.67 0.92 -10.96
CA MET A 58 -1.41 2.31 -10.60
C MET A 58 -2.12 3.28 -11.53
N LEU A 59 -2.60 4.39 -10.97
CA LEU A 59 -3.08 5.53 -11.75
C LEU A 59 -1.97 6.08 -12.66
N HIS A 60 -2.37 6.60 -13.83
CA HIS A 60 -1.44 7.09 -14.86
C HIS A 60 -0.41 8.10 -14.31
N ARG A 61 -0.86 9.02 -13.42
CA ARG A 61 -0.03 10.05 -12.79
C ARG A 61 1.15 9.51 -11.97
N TYR A 62 1.11 8.26 -11.52
CA TYR A 62 2.19 7.65 -10.73
C TYR A 62 3.19 6.84 -11.56
N ARG A 63 2.86 6.51 -12.82
CA ARG A 63 3.64 5.56 -13.63
C ARG A 63 5.04 6.07 -13.96
N GLN A 64 5.16 7.36 -14.30
CA GLN A 64 6.46 7.96 -14.61
C GLN A 64 7.38 7.99 -13.38
N THR A 65 6.87 8.44 -12.23
CA THR A 65 7.63 8.47 -10.98
C THR A 65 8.05 7.07 -10.55
N HIS A 66 7.18 6.08 -10.73
CA HIS A 66 7.51 4.68 -10.47
C HIS A 66 8.66 4.19 -11.36
N GLN A 67 8.57 4.43 -12.67
CA GLN A 67 9.61 4.03 -13.63
C GLN A 67 10.97 4.65 -13.28
N GLN A 68 11.00 5.96 -12.98
CA GLN A 68 12.23 6.64 -12.53
C GLN A 68 12.77 6.05 -11.21
N GLY A 69 11.87 5.63 -10.32
CA GLY A 69 12.22 4.93 -9.09
C GLY A 69 12.93 3.61 -9.36
N LEU A 70 12.37 2.79 -10.26
CA LEU A 70 12.89 1.48 -10.66
C LEU A 70 14.24 1.60 -11.38
N GLU A 71 14.34 2.49 -12.37
CA GLU A 71 15.60 2.74 -13.09
C GLU A 71 16.71 3.15 -12.13
N ARG A 72 16.41 4.03 -11.19
CA ARG A 72 17.38 4.47 -10.19
C ARG A 72 17.86 3.33 -9.30
N VAL A 73 16.94 2.50 -8.78
CA VAL A 73 17.31 1.30 -8.01
C VAL A 73 18.20 0.39 -8.85
N ARG A 74 17.84 0.14 -10.12
CA ARG A 74 18.63 -0.70 -11.03
C ARG A 74 20.05 -0.18 -11.28
N TYR A 75 20.24 1.14 -11.39
CA TYR A 75 21.56 1.71 -11.70
C TYR A 75 22.42 2.01 -10.47
N THR A 76 21.80 2.33 -9.34
CA THR A 76 22.55 2.77 -8.14
C THR A 76 22.48 1.78 -6.99
N GLY A 77 21.59 0.77 -7.04
CA GLY A 77 21.29 -0.12 -5.92
C GLY A 77 20.61 0.61 -4.74
N GLU A 78 20.25 1.89 -4.90
CA GLU A 78 19.75 2.70 -3.81
C GLU A 78 18.26 2.98 -3.97
N MET A 79 17.49 2.68 -2.93
CA MET A 79 16.13 3.17 -2.81
C MET A 79 16.13 4.54 -2.12
N ARG A 80 15.67 5.61 -2.80
CA ARG A 80 15.75 7.01 -2.27
C ARG A 80 14.86 7.25 -1.07
N VAL A 81 13.95 6.31 -0.83
CA VAL A 81 12.78 6.49 0.02
C VAL A 81 12.82 5.52 1.21
N VAL A 82 14.01 4.99 1.52
CA VAL A 82 14.24 4.18 2.72
C VAL A 82 13.82 5.00 3.95
N GLY A 83 12.92 4.41 4.74
CA GLY A 83 12.42 5.01 5.99
C GLY A 83 11.16 5.87 5.85
N LYS A 84 10.56 5.99 4.66
CA LYS A 84 9.31 6.74 4.48
C LYS A 84 8.17 5.83 4.02
N THR A 85 6.98 6.12 4.55
CA THR A 85 5.71 5.60 4.09
C THR A 85 5.10 6.59 3.10
N VAL A 86 4.62 6.10 1.97
CA VAL A 86 3.96 6.94 0.96
C VAL A 86 2.49 6.56 0.87
N GLU A 87 1.61 7.54 1.05
CA GLU A 87 0.20 7.41 0.73
C GLU A 87 -0.05 7.83 -0.72
N LEU A 88 -0.69 6.96 -1.50
CA LEU A 88 -1.08 7.22 -2.88
C LEU A 88 -2.39 6.51 -3.19
N HIS A 89 -2.83 6.54 -4.45
CA HIS A 89 -4.03 5.83 -4.88
C HIS A 89 -3.66 4.69 -5.83
N GLY A 90 -4.11 3.48 -5.50
CA GLY A 90 -4.03 2.29 -6.35
C GLY A 90 -5.18 2.26 -7.36
N LEU A 91 -5.09 1.39 -8.36
CA LEU A 91 -6.13 1.21 -9.38
C LEU A 91 -6.63 -0.23 -9.38
N LYS A 92 -7.93 -0.43 -9.19
CA LYS A 92 -8.59 -1.75 -9.27
C LYS A 92 -8.87 -2.12 -10.72
N LYS A 93 -9.17 -3.40 -10.97
CA LYS A 93 -9.58 -3.91 -12.29
C LYS A 93 -10.77 -3.17 -12.90
N GLY A 94 -11.73 -2.77 -12.08
CA GLY A 94 -12.92 -2.01 -12.51
C GLY A 94 -12.63 -0.56 -12.91
N GLY A 95 -11.42 -0.05 -12.67
CA GLY A 95 -11.05 1.35 -12.90
C GLY A 95 -11.24 2.26 -11.67
N ASP A 96 -11.89 1.76 -10.61
CA ASP A 96 -11.98 2.49 -9.34
C ASP A 96 -10.60 2.62 -8.70
N ASP A 97 -10.29 3.82 -8.21
CA ASP A 97 -9.12 4.04 -7.39
C ASP A 97 -9.44 3.98 -5.90
N PHE A 98 -8.42 3.72 -5.10
CA PHE A 98 -8.58 3.61 -3.65
C PHE A 98 -7.27 3.97 -2.94
N PRO A 99 -7.34 4.52 -1.73
CA PRO A 99 -6.16 4.99 -1.03
C PRO A 99 -5.35 3.79 -0.54
N VAL A 100 -4.06 3.81 -0.85
CA VAL A 100 -3.09 2.81 -0.43
C VAL A 100 -1.89 3.45 0.24
N GLU A 101 -1.25 2.67 1.10
CA GLU A 101 -0.04 3.02 1.81
C GLU A 101 1.07 2.04 1.43
N ILE A 102 2.22 2.56 1.03
CA ILE A 102 3.40 1.76 0.65
C ILE A 102 4.54 2.08 1.63
N PRO A 103 4.90 1.15 2.54
CA PRO A 103 6.05 1.30 3.41
C PRO A 103 7.33 0.95 2.65
N LEU A 104 7.99 1.97 2.08
CA LEU A 104 9.19 1.79 1.24
C LEU A 104 10.44 1.39 2.05
N SER A 105 10.37 1.42 3.39
CA SER A 105 11.39 0.82 4.25
C SER A 105 11.35 -0.71 4.30
N ARG A 106 10.25 -1.31 3.84
CA ARG A 106 10.04 -2.77 3.88
C ARG A 106 10.16 -3.43 2.51
N SER A 107 10.37 -2.66 1.46
CA SER A 107 10.70 -3.19 0.15
C SER A 107 12.15 -3.62 0.10
N VAL A 108 12.38 -4.87 -0.28
CA VAL A 108 13.71 -5.49 -0.35
C VAL A 108 14.02 -5.87 -1.79
N GLU A 109 15.27 -5.66 -2.18
CA GLU A 109 15.84 -6.25 -3.38
C GLU A 109 16.56 -7.55 -2.99
N THR A 110 16.34 -8.64 -3.73
CA THR A 110 17.04 -9.90 -3.52
C THR A 110 18.39 -9.87 -4.26
N GLU A 111 19.32 -10.75 -3.89
CA GLU A 111 20.59 -10.92 -4.63
C GLU A 111 20.37 -11.27 -6.12
N GLU A 112 19.18 -11.76 -6.47
CA GLU A 112 18.76 -12.15 -7.82
C GLU A 112 18.09 -10.99 -8.59
N GLY A 113 18.00 -9.78 -8.00
CA GLY A 113 17.41 -8.59 -8.64
C GLY A 113 15.89 -8.53 -8.59
N PHE A 114 15.24 -9.34 -7.75
CA PHE A 114 13.80 -9.25 -7.51
C PHE A 114 13.49 -8.18 -6.48
N TYR A 115 12.39 -7.47 -6.63
CA TYR A 115 11.89 -6.54 -5.62
C TYR A 115 10.60 -7.04 -4.99
N CYS A 116 10.49 -6.90 -3.67
CA CYS A 116 9.25 -7.14 -2.93
C CYS A 116 8.61 -5.81 -2.54
N GLY A 117 7.35 -5.60 -2.91
CA GLY A 117 6.54 -4.44 -2.53
C GLY A 117 5.41 -4.84 -1.60
N ILE A 118 5.14 -4.01 -0.59
CA ILE A 118 3.98 -4.16 0.29
C ILE A 118 3.03 -3.00 0.02
N ILE A 119 1.76 -3.30 -0.19
CA ILE A 119 0.70 -2.32 -0.43
C ILE A 119 -0.41 -2.56 0.59
N ARG A 120 -0.71 -1.54 1.39
CA ARG A 120 -1.77 -1.59 2.40
C ARG A 120 -2.97 -0.78 1.95
N ASP A 121 -4.15 -1.38 1.95
CA ASP A 121 -5.40 -0.65 1.77
C ASP A 121 -5.69 0.16 3.04
N ILE A 122 -5.82 1.48 2.90
CA ILE A 122 -6.11 2.40 4.00
C ILE A 122 -7.51 3.03 3.88
N THR A 123 -8.39 2.44 3.07
CA THR A 123 -9.77 2.92 2.84
C THR A 123 -10.53 3.03 4.16
N ALA A 124 -10.52 1.99 4.98
CA ALA A 124 -11.20 1.99 6.28
C ALA A 124 -10.66 3.10 7.21
N ARG A 125 -9.34 3.31 7.22
CA ARG A 125 -8.70 4.39 7.99
C ARG A 125 -9.18 5.76 7.51
N LYS A 126 -9.13 6.02 6.21
CA LYS A 126 -9.55 7.30 5.61
C LYS A 126 -11.04 7.59 5.83
N LEU A 127 -11.90 6.57 5.76
CA LEU A 127 -13.33 6.71 6.05
C LEU A 127 -13.57 7.07 7.52
N ALA A 128 -12.85 6.44 8.45
CA ALA A 128 -12.94 6.77 9.88
C ALA A 128 -12.45 8.20 10.18
N GLU A 129 -11.31 8.61 9.60
CA GLU A 129 -10.78 9.97 9.71
C GLU A 129 -11.77 11.01 9.17
N GLN A 130 -12.37 10.74 8.01
CA GLN A 130 -13.35 11.62 7.38
C GLN A 130 -14.63 11.74 8.22
N SER A 131 -15.15 10.62 8.73
CA SER A 131 -16.32 10.62 9.62
C SER A 131 -16.07 11.40 10.91
N LEU A 132 -14.89 11.23 11.52
CA LEU A 132 -14.51 12.00 12.71
C LEU A 132 -14.47 13.50 12.40
N LYS A 133 -13.85 13.88 11.28
CA LYS A 133 -13.77 15.28 10.84
C LYS A 133 -15.15 15.88 10.61
N GLU A 134 -16.03 15.17 9.92
CA GLU A 134 -17.41 15.61 9.66
C GLU A 134 -18.21 15.80 10.95
N ASN A 135 -18.02 14.92 11.94
CA ASN A 135 -18.65 15.06 13.25
C ASN A 135 -18.13 16.27 14.02
N VAL A 136 -16.81 16.49 14.03
CA VAL A 136 -16.19 17.68 14.66
C VAL A 136 -16.70 18.96 14.00
N ASP A 137 -16.74 19.00 12.67
CA ASP A 137 -17.21 20.18 11.93
C ASP A 137 -18.71 20.40 12.13
N ARG A 138 -19.52 19.34 12.22
CA ARG A 138 -20.94 19.43 12.55
C ARG A 138 -21.14 20.01 13.96
N LEU A 139 -20.43 19.50 14.96
CA LEU A 139 -20.49 20.02 16.32
C LEU A 139 -20.08 21.49 16.35
N ARG A 140 -18.94 21.87 15.74
CA ARG A 140 -18.49 23.27 15.64
C ARG A 140 -19.54 24.19 15.06
N LYS A 141 -20.25 23.77 13.99
CA LYS A 141 -21.33 24.55 13.40
C LYS A 141 -22.49 24.76 14.37
N ILE A 142 -22.93 23.70 15.06
CA ILE A 142 -23.99 23.78 16.07
C ILE A 142 -23.61 24.77 17.17
N PHE A 143 -22.39 24.68 17.72
CA PHE A 143 -21.89 25.61 18.73
C PHE A 143 -21.84 27.05 18.22
N ALA A 144 -21.34 27.29 17.00
CA ALA A 144 -21.16 28.62 16.44
C ALA A 144 -22.49 29.33 16.09
N THR A 145 -23.56 28.58 15.81
CA THR A 145 -24.89 29.15 15.50
C THR A 145 -25.83 29.15 16.71
N SER A 146 -25.38 28.63 17.85
CA SER A 146 -26.18 28.60 19.08
C SER A 146 -26.31 30.01 19.65
N ASN A 147 -27.55 30.41 19.97
CA ASN A 147 -27.80 31.61 20.78
C ASN A 147 -27.74 31.33 22.29
N ASP A 148 -27.60 30.06 22.69
CA ASP A 148 -27.49 29.65 24.09
C ASP A 148 -26.02 29.60 24.54
N ALA A 149 -25.78 29.96 25.81
CA ALA A 149 -24.47 29.80 26.45
C ALA A 149 -24.20 28.33 26.76
N ILE A 150 -23.11 27.78 26.24
CA ILE A 150 -22.72 26.38 26.45
C ILE A 150 -21.39 26.33 27.23
N PHE A 151 -21.39 25.61 28.36
CA PHE A 151 -20.21 25.40 29.20
C PHE A 151 -19.70 23.96 29.01
N VAL A 152 -18.40 23.81 28.76
CA VAL A 152 -17.73 22.50 28.70
C VAL A 152 -16.92 22.32 29.99
N PHE A 153 -17.16 21.23 30.71
CA PHE A 153 -16.40 20.85 31.90
C PHE A 153 -15.58 19.61 31.59
N ASP A 154 -14.28 19.64 31.91
CA ASP A 154 -13.36 18.52 31.74
C ASP A 154 -13.03 17.93 33.13
N PRO A 155 -13.60 16.78 33.50
CA PRO A 155 -13.30 16.15 34.77
C PRO A 155 -11.96 15.41 34.67
N LEU A 156 -10.97 15.88 35.43
CA LEU A 156 -9.67 15.22 35.64
C LEU A 156 -9.83 13.76 36.11
#